data_AF-V8P8F9-F1
#
_entry.id   AF-V8P8F9-F1
#
_cell.length_a   1.000
_cell.length_b   1.000
_cell.length_c   1.000
_cell.angle_alpha   90.00
_cell.angle_beta   90.00
_cell.angle_gamma   90.00
#
_symmetry.space_group_name_H-M   'P 1'
#
loop_
_entity.id
_entity.type
_entity.pdbx_description
1 polymer ?
#
loop_
_entity_poly.entity_id
_entity_poly.type
_entity_poly.pdbx_seq_one_letter_code
_entity_poly.pdbx_strand_id
1 'polypeptide(L)'
;MLQVCGGDKPYIAPADLEQKHQDLKGFAIKHFRSVKKMGGEEFCRRYQDQLEEELDEIYANFVKHNDGKNLFYAARTPATLFAVMFAMYIISGLTGFLGMNSIATLCNLVMGITLVSLCTWAYVKYSGEFREIGTLIDQMAEVLWEQVIKPLGENLIEDTMRQSVTNSIKAGLTEQMSQHARLKTN
;
A
#
# COMPACT_ATOMS: atom_id res chain seq x y z
N MET A 1 -0.27 12.05 -22.29
CA MET A 1 0.14 11.29 -21.08
C MET A 1 -0.87 11.37 -19.94
N LEU A 2 -1.44 12.54 -19.58
CA LEU A 2 -2.45 12.67 -18.50
C LEU A 2 -3.67 11.75 -18.62
N GLN A 3 -4.12 11.44 -19.84
CA GLN A 3 -5.27 10.54 -20.05
C GLN A 3 -4.91 9.05 -19.88
N VAL A 4 -3.62 8.71 -19.86
CA VAL A 4 -3.09 7.33 -19.69
C VAL A 4 -2.56 7.13 -18.26
N CYS A 5 -1.96 8.17 -17.67
CA CYS A 5 -1.32 8.16 -16.34
C CYS A 5 -1.94 9.17 -15.35
N GLY A 6 -3.20 9.55 -15.55
CA GLY A 6 -3.92 10.45 -14.66
C GLY A 6 -4.04 9.88 -13.24
N GLY A 7 -4.27 10.76 -12.25
CA GLY A 7 -4.47 10.42 -10.83
C GLY A 7 -5.28 9.14 -10.60
N ASP A 8 -6.37 8.99 -11.37
CA ASP A 8 -7.41 7.96 -11.28
C ASP A 8 -7.11 6.62 -11.98
N LYS A 9 -5.98 6.45 -12.68
CA LYS A 9 -5.68 5.22 -13.43
C LYS A 9 -4.73 4.26 -12.69
N PRO A 10 -4.95 2.94 -12.80
CA PRO A 10 -4.11 1.93 -12.16
C PRO A 10 -2.68 1.98 -12.67
N TYR A 11 -1.76 1.44 -11.87
CA TYR A 11 -0.33 1.39 -12.16
C TYR A 11 -0.05 0.79 -13.55
N ILE A 12 0.79 1.47 -14.34
CA ILE A 12 1.25 1.00 -15.66
C ILE A 12 2.71 0.57 -15.54
N ALA A 13 3.05 -0.59 -16.13
CA ALA A 13 4.40 -1.11 -16.15
C ALA A 13 5.36 -0.12 -16.85
N PRO A 14 6.62 0.01 -16.39
CA PRO A 14 7.55 0.99 -16.95
C PRO A 14 7.81 0.78 -18.45
N ALA A 15 7.79 -0.48 -18.91
CA ALA A 15 7.95 -0.83 -20.33
C ALA A 15 6.77 -0.36 -21.19
N ASP A 16 5.54 -0.51 -20.70
CA ASP A 16 4.34 -0.03 -21.39
C ASP A 16 4.25 1.50 -21.37
N LEU A 17 4.72 2.11 -20.27
CA LEU A 17 4.79 3.56 -20.12
C LEU A 17 5.80 4.18 -21.10
N GLU A 18 6.98 3.56 -21.24
CA GLU A 18 8.00 3.94 -22.20
C GLU A 18 7.48 3.81 -23.63
N GLN A 19 6.85 2.68 -23.97
CA GLN A 19 6.30 2.48 -25.32
C GLN A 19 5.24 3.53 -25.65
N LYS A 20 4.34 3.83 -24.71
CA LYS A 20 3.33 4.90 -24.87
C LYS A 20 3.95 6.29 -24.94
N HIS A 21 5.04 6.53 -24.22
CA HIS A 21 5.80 7.77 -24.32
C HIS A 21 6.42 7.92 -25.70
N GLN A 22 7.09 6.89 -26.22
CA GLN A 22 7.70 6.89 -27.56
C GLN A 22 6.66 7.10 -28.66
N ASP A 23 5.49 6.44 -28.58
CA ASP A 23 4.39 6.65 -29.52
C ASP A 23 3.89 8.11 -29.53
N LEU A 24 3.71 8.70 -28.34
CA LEU A 24 3.25 10.07 -28.18
C LEU A 24 4.31 11.10 -28.58
N LYS A 25 5.59 10.84 -28.28
CA LYS A 25 6.74 11.66 -28.69
C LYS A 25 6.83 11.67 -30.22
N GLY A 26 6.73 10.51 -30.85
CA GLY A 26 6.71 10.38 -32.31
C GLY A 26 5.54 11.13 -32.95
N PHE A 27 4.33 11.05 -32.35
CA PHE A 27 3.18 11.81 -32.82
C PHE A 27 3.38 13.33 -32.68
N ALA A 28 3.90 13.80 -31.54
CA ALA A 28 4.16 15.20 -31.28
C ALA A 28 5.20 15.78 -32.25
N ILE A 29 6.30 15.06 -32.50
CA ILE A 29 7.33 15.47 -33.48
C ILE A 29 6.75 15.52 -34.89
N LYS A 30 5.97 14.51 -35.29
CA LYS A 30 5.32 14.49 -36.61
C LYS A 30 4.34 15.64 -36.77
N HIS A 31 3.57 15.94 -35.74
CA HIS A 31 2.68 17.10 -35.72
C HIS A 31 3.45 18.41 -35.81
N PHE A 32 4.54 18.55 -35.04
CA PHE A 32 5.42 19.71 -35.09
C PHE A 32 5.96 19.91 -36.51
N ARG A 33 6.45 18.87 -37.19
CA ARG A 33 6.95 18.98 -38.57
C ARG A 33 5.86 19.30 -39.61
N SER A 34 4.62 18.88 -39.37
CA SER A 34 3.49 19.15 -40.27
C SER A 34 3.04 20.61 -40.29
N VAL A 35 3.35 21.38 -39.23
CA VAL A 35 3.00 22.80 -39.15
C VAL A 35 3.99 23.63 -39.96
N LYS A 36 3.47 24.39 -40.93
CA LYS A 36 4.27 25.26 -41.78
C LYS A 36 4.86 26.40 -40.96
N LYS A 37 6.18 26.41 -40.81
CA LYS A 37 6.94 27.40 -40.02
C LYS A 37 7.78 28.30 -40.93
N MET A 38 7.95 29.57 -40.54
CA MET A 38 8.91 30.49 -41.15
C MET A 38 10.26 30.39 -40.44
N GLY A 39 11.37 30.49 -41.16
CA GLY A 39 12.72 30.56 -40.55
C GLY A 39 13.73 29.49 -40.99
N GLY A 40 13.41 28.63 -41.96
CA GLY A 40 14.34 27.59 -42.44
C GLY A 40 14.43 26.37 -41.52
N GLU A 41 15.04 25.29 -42.02
CA GLU A 41 15.08 24.00 -41.29
C GLU A 41 15.95 24.06 -40.04
N GLU A 42 17.04 24.83 -40.03
CA GLU A 42 17.94 24.95 -38.87
C GLU A 42 17.27 25.60 -37.67
N PHE A 43 16.45 26.64 -37.90
CA PHE A 43 15.68 27.29 -36.83
C PHE A 43 14.63 26.33 -36.27
N CYS A 44 13.92 25.62 -37.15
CA CYS A 44 12.93 24.61 -36.75
C CYS A 44 13.57 23.46 -35.96
N ARG A 45 14.81 23.07 -36.28
CA ARG A 45 15.53 21.98 -35.63
C ARG A 45 15.81 22.28 -34.17
N ARG A 46 16.24 23.51 -33.84
CA ARG A 46 16.49 23.93 -32.46
C ARG A 46 15.23 23.87 -31.58
N TYR A 47 14.08 24.28 -32.11
CA TYR A 47 12.80 24.15 -31.39
C TYR A 47 12.31 22.70 -31.33
N GLN A 48 12.65 21.87 -32.31
CA GLN A 48 12.37 20.45 -32.24
C GLN A 48 13.19 19.79 -31.12
N ASP A 49 14.48 20.10 -31.01
CA ASP A 49 15.36 19.57 -29.97
C ASP A 49 14.88 20.02 -28.58
N GLN A 50 14.49 21.30 -28.41
CA GLN A 50 13.86 21.78 -27.17
C GLN A 50 12.55 21.06 -26.84
N LEU A 51 11.70 20.81 -27.84
CA LEU A 51 10.45 20.07 -27.64
C LEU A 51 10.72 18.63 -27.20
N GLU A 52 11.72 17.96 -27.77
CA GLU A 52 12.11 16.61 -27.37
C GLU A 52 12.63 16.59 -25.93
N GLU A 53 13.45 17.57 -25.54
CA GLU A 53 14.00 17.71 -24.19
C GLU A 53 12.89 17.98 -23.15
N GLU A 54 11.94 18.87 -23.45
CA GLU A 54 10.76 19.13 -22.60
C GLU A 54 9.87 17.88 -22.47
N LEU A 55 9.67 17.12 -23.55
CA LEU A 55 8.90 15.89 -23.51
C LEU A 55 9.57 14.82 -22.64
N ASP A 56 10.90 14.73 -22.68
CA ASP A 56 11.69 13.80 -21.87
C ASP A 56 11.70 14.21 -20.39
N GLU A 57 11.78 15.51 -20.07
CA GLU A 57 11.62 16.01 -18.70
C GLU A 57 10.22 15.72 -18.13
N ILE A 58 9.17 15.96 -18.92
CA ILE A 58 7.79 15.66 -18.54
C ILE A 58 7.63 14.15 -18.30
N TYR A 59 8.24 13.31 -19.12
CA TYR A 59 8.26 11.86 -18.93
C TYR A 59 8.95 11.45 -17.63
N ALA A 60 10.13 12.01 -17.34
CA ALA A 60 10.83 11.75 -16.08
C ALA A 60 9.98 12.12 -14.85
N ASN A 61 9.20 13.20 -14.93
CA ASN A 61 8.25 13.59 -13.90
C ASN A 61 7.07 12.61 -13.80
N PHE A 62 6.55 12.10 -14.92
CA PHE A 62 5.50 11.06 -14.92
C PHE A 62 5.99 9.72 -14.36
N VAL A 63 7.23 9.31 -14.66
CA VAL A 63 7.85 8.11 -14.07
C VAL A 63 7.91 8.24 -12.56
N LYS A 64 8.44 9.36 -12.04
CA LYS A 64 8.47 9.63 -10.60
C LYS A 64 7.07 9.63 -9.96
N HIS A 65 6.08 10.20 -10.64
CA HIS A 65 4.69 10.22 -10.14
C HIS A 65 4.06 8.81 -10.14
N ASN A 66 4.31 8.01 -11.17
CA ASN A 66 3.85 6.63 -11.27
C ASN A 66 4.51 5.72 -10.21
N ASP A 67 5.81 5.91 -9.96
CA ASP A 67 6.54 5.20 -8.92
C ASP A 67 6.08 5.62 -7.52
N GLY A 68 5.74 6.89 -7.32
CA GLY A 68 5.15 7.37 -6.06
C GLY A 68 3.82 6.69 -5.73
N LYS A 69 2.96 6.44 -6.73
CA LYS A 69 1.71 5.69 -6.54
C LYS A 69 1.96 4.22 -6.15
N ASN A 70 3.03 3.62 -6.67
CA ASN A 70 3.43 2.24 -6.36
C ASN A 70 4.10 2.10 -4.99
N LEU A 71 4.69 3.17 -4.44
CA LEU A 71 5.25 3.18 -3.09
C LEU A 71 4.15 3.32 -2.03
N PHE A 72 3.12 4.14 -2.30
CA PHE A 72 1.99 4.36 -1.38
C PHE A 72 1.08 3.14 -1.27
N TYR A 73 0.84 2.42 -2.38
CA TYR A 73 0.12 1.14 -2.36
C TYR A 73 0.95 0.04 -1.68
N ALA A 74 2.27 0.03 -1.91
CA ALA A 74 3.19 -0.95 -1.32
C ALA A 74 3.53 -0.69 0.15
N ALA A 75 3.16 0.45 0.74
CA ALA A 75 3.40 0.74 2.15
C ALA A 75 2.54 -0.14 3.10
N ARG A 76 1.45 -0.73 2.58
CA ARG A 76 0.59 -1.66 3.34
C ARG A 76 1.23 -3.04 3.52
N THR A 77 2.03 -3.51 2.56
CA THR A 77 2.73 -4.79 2.60
C THR A 77 3.72 -4.95 3.77
N PRO A 78 4.62 -3.99 4.07
CA PRO A 78 5.47 -4.13 5.24
C PRO A 78 4.64 -4.07 6.52
N ALA A 79 3.63 -3.21 6.61
CA ALA A 79 2.77 -3.10 7.80
C ALA A 79 2.00 -4.40 8.11
N THR A 80 1.44 -5.05 7.09
CA THR A 80 0.75 -6.34 7.21
C THR A 80 1.69 -7.46 7.63
N LEU A 81 2.85 -7.59 7.00
CA LEU A 81 3.85 -8.59 7.35
C LEU A 81 4.38 -8.40 8.78
N PHE A 82 4.61 -7.16 9.21
CA PHE A 82 4.97 -6.85 10.60
C PHE A 82 3.86 -7.21 11.59
N ALA A 83 2.61 -6.89 11.28
CA ALA A 83 1.47 -7.25 12.13
C ALA A 83 1.32 -8.78 12.28
N VAL A 84 1.50 -9.53 11.19
CA VAL A 84 1.47 -11.01 11.22
C VAL A 84 2.63 -11.57 12.03
N MET A 85 3.85 -11.05 11.87
CA MET A 85 5.00 -11.46 12.68
C MET A 85 4.74 -11.20 14.17
N PHE A 86 4.20 -10.03 14.52
CA PHE A 86 3.87 -9.69 15.90
C PHE A 86 2.80 -10.62 16.48
N ALA A 87 1.70 -10.86 15.76
CA ALA A 87 0.64 -11.77 16.22
C ALA A 87 1.15 -13.20 16.42
N MET A 88 1.91 -13.73 15.45
CA MET A 88 2.49 -15.07 15.56
C MET A 88 3.51 -15.19 16.69
N TYR A 89 4.25 -14.12 17.00
CA TYR A 89 5.16 -14.08 18.15
C TYR A 89 4.42 -14.20 19.48
N ILE A 90 3.32 -13.45 19.66
CA ILE A 90 2.48 -13.55 20.86
C ILE A 90 1.88 -14.96 20.98
N ILE A 91 1.32 -15.52 19.90
CA ILE A 91 0.73 -16.87 19.89
C ILE A 91 1.78 -17.93 20.22
N SER A 92 2.98 -17.82 19.63
CA SER A 92 4.11 -18.71 19.94
C SER A 92 4.52 -18.62 21.41
N GLY A 93 4.62 -17.42 21.96
CA GLY A 93 4.98 -17.20 23.37
C GLY A 93 3.95 -17.80 24.33
N LEU A 94 2.66 -17.59 24.06
CA LEU A 94 1.57 -18.18 24.84
C LEU A 94 1.60 -19.72 24.74
N THR A 95 1.75 -20.26 23.54
CA THR A 95 1.74 -21.71 23.32
C THR A 95 2.96 -22.42 23.92
N GLY A 96 4.12 -21.74 23.90
CA GLY A 96 5.32 -22.19 24.61
C GLY A 96 5.13 -22.19 26.12
N PHE A 97 4.39 -21.22 26.67
CA PHE A 97 4.04 -21.17 28.09
C PHE A 97 3.07 -22.30 28.50
N LEU A 98 2.17 -22.72 27.61
CA LEU A 98 1.31 -23.89 27.79
C LEU A 98 2.06 -25.25 27.62
N GLY A 99 3.34 -25.26 27.25
CA GLY A 99 4.16 -26.47 27.13
C GLY A 99 3.93 -27.27 25.83
N MET A 100 3.17 -26.74 24.87
CA MET A 100 2.95 -27.38 23.56
C MET A 100 4.07 -27.01 22.58
N ASN A 101 5.25 -27.58 22.80
CA ASN A 101 6.47 -27.25 22.03
C ASN A 101 6.30 -27.42 20.51
N SER A 102 5.55 -28.42 20.04
CA SER A 102 5.37 -28.66 18.60
C SER A 102 4.64 -27.52 17.89
N ILE A 103 3.65 -26.90 18.54
CA ILE A 103 2.90 -25.78 17.97
C ILE A 103 3.75 -24.51 18.03
N ALA A 104 4.50 -24.29 19.12
CA ALA A 104 5.44 -23.18 19.22
C ALA A 104 6.51 -23.25 18.11
N THR A 105 7.05 -24.43 17.81
CA THR A 105 8.02 -24.60 16.70
C THR A 105 7.40 -24.29 15.34
N LEU A 106 6.16 -24.72 15.08
CA LEU A 106 5.45 -24.39 13.84
C LEU A 106 5.21 -22.89 13.69
N CYS A 107 4.78 -22.20 14.75
CA CYS A 107 4.59 -20.74 14.73
C CYS A 107 5.91 -19.99 14.46
N ASN A 108 7.02 -20.42 15.06
CA ASN A 108 8.34 -19.84 14.80
C ASN A 108 8.81 -20.08 13.35
N LEU A 109 8.48 -21.24 12.77
CA LEU A 109 8.80 -21.55 11.38
C LEU A 109 8.02 -20.64 10.42
N VAL A 110 6.72 -20.44 10.66
CA VAL A 110 5.91 -19.48 9.91
C VAL A 110 6.45 -18.07 10.04
N MET A 111 6.86 -17.65 11.24
CA MET A 111 7.50 -16.34 11.46
C MET A 111 8.79 -16.19 10.66
N GLY A 112 9.63 -17.23 10.59
CA GLY A 112 10.83 -17.25 9.77
C GLY A 112 10.53 -17.08 8.27
N ILE A 113 9.50 -17.75 7.75
CA ILE A 113 9.06 -17.59 6.35
C ILE A 113 8.59 -16.16 6.09
N THR A 114 7.81 -15.58 7.01
CA THR A 114 7.35 -14.19 6.90
C THR A 114 8.52 -13.21 6.91
N LEU A 115 9.53 -13.44 7.75
CA LEU A 115 10.73 -12.61 7.80
C LEU A 115 11.53 -12.69 6.50
N VAL A 116 11.76 -13.90 5.96
CA VAL A 116 12.42 -14.09 4.66
C VAL A 116 11.63 -13.38 3.57
N SER A 117 10.30 -13.51 3.56
CA SER A 117 9.43 -12.82 2.59
C SER A 117 9.54 -11.30 2.70
N LEU A 118 9.64 -10.75 3.92
CA LEU A 118 9.86 -9.32 4.13
C LEU A 118 11.24 -8.88 3.64
N CYS A 119 12.29 -9.67 3.89
CA CYS A 119 13.62 -9.41 3.37
C CYS A 119 13.67 -9.46 1.84
N THR A 120 13.00 -10.45 1.22
CA THR A 120 12.86 -10.56 -0.23
C THR A 120 12.08 -9.38 -0.79
N TRP A 121 11.00 -8.96 -0.14
CA TRP A 121 10.24 -7.78 -0.53
C TRP A 121 11.08 -6.49 -0.46
N ALA A 122 11.81 -6.29 0.63
CA ALA A 122 12.72 -5.15 0.81
C ALA A 122 13.84 -5.16 -0.24
N TYR A 123 14.39 -6.35 -0.54
CA TYR A 123 15.41 -6.54 -1.56
C TYR A 123 14.87 -6.22 -2.96
N VAL A 124 13.71 -6.74 -3.35
CA VAL A 124 13.07 -6.45 -4.65
C VAL A 124 12.77 -4.95 -4.78
N LYS A 125 12.33 -4.29 -3.70
CA LYS A 125 12.05 -2.86 -3.71
C LYS A 125 13.32 -2.00 -3.80
N TYR A 126 14.42 -2.44 -3.20
CA TYR A 126 15.71 -1.74 -3.21
C TYR A 126 16.52 -2.01 -4.51
N SER A 127 16.54 -3.26 -4.97
CA SER A 127 17.31 -3.70 -6.14
C SER A 127 16.58 -3.48 -7.45
N GLY A 128 15.25 -3.42 -7.45
CA GLY A 128 14.42 -3.29 -8.66
C GLY A 128 14.40 -4.52 -9.58
N GLU A 129 15.26 -5.50 -9.34
CA GLU A 129 15.35 -6.78 -10.04
C GLU A 129 14.28 -7.75 -9.52
N PHE A 130 13.66 -8.55 -10.41
CA PHE A 130 12.60 -9.54 -10.09
C PHE A 130 11.32 -8.96 -9.43
N ARG A 131 10.75 -7.92 -10.04
CA ARG A 131 9.46 -7.32 -9.61
C ARG A 131 8.30 -8.31 -9.48
N GLU A 132 8.28 -9.41 -10.24
CA GLU A 132 7.25 -10.44 -10.15
C GLU A 132 7.16 -11.06 -8.75
N ILE A 133 8.30 -11.33 -8.12
CA ILE A 133 8.36 -11.89 -6.76
C ILE A 133 7.82 -10.88 -5.75
N GLY A 134 8.17 -9.60 -5.90
CA GLY A 134 7.61 -8.52 -5.08
C GLY A 134 6.10 -8.40 -5.21
N THR A 135 5.56 -8.52 -6.43
CA THR A 135 4.10 -8.46 -6.66
C THR A 135 3.36 -9.66 -6.06
N LEU A 136 3.95 -10.85 -6.05
CA LEU A 136 3.36 -12.01 -5.37
C LEU A 136 3.30 -11.80 -3.86
N ILE A 137 4.34 -11.22 -3.26
CA ILE A 137 4.36 -10.88 -1.84
C ILE A 137 3.31 -9.82 -1.52
N ASP A 138 3.18 -8.78 -2.35
CA ASP A 138 2.15 -7.74 -2.20
C ASP A 138 0.73 -8.34 -2.28
N GLN A 139 0.48 -9.27 -3.21
CA GLN A 139 -0.83 -9.95 -3.31
C GLN A 139 -1.13 -10.81 -2.09
N MET A 140 -0.16 -11.59 -1.61
CA MET A 140 -0.34 -12.39 -0.39
C MET A 140 -0.58 -11.51 0.83
N ALA A 141 0.14 -10.39 0.94
CA ALA A 141 -0.03 -9.43 2.02
C ALA A 141 -1.43 -8.77 2.00
N GLU A 142 -1.96 -8.44 0.83
CA GLU A 142 -3.31 -7.90 0.69
C GLU A 142 -4.37 -8.94 1.08
N VAL A 143 -4.22 -10.20 0.67
CA VAL A 143 -5.12 -11.29 1.11
C VAL A 143 -5.06 -11.46 2.62
N LEU A 144 -3.88 -11.41 3.23
CA LEU A 144 -3.72 -11.49 4.69
C LEU A 144 -4.33 -10.27 5.40
N TRP A 145 -4.20 -9.08 4.82
CA TRP A 145 -4.83 -7.87 5.35
C TRP A 145 -6.35 -8.00 5.39
N GLU A 146 -6.96 -8.40 4.27
CA GLU A 146 -8.41 -8.53 4.13
C GLU A 146 -8.98 -9.67 4.98
N GLN A 147 -8.28 -10.82 5.04
CA GLN A 147 -8.81 -12.02 5.69
C GLN A 147 -8.51 -12.11 7.18
N VAL A 148 -7.42 -11.50 7.65
CA VAL A 148 -6.98 -11.64 9.04
C VAL A 148 -7.03 -10.30 9.76
N ILE A 149 -6.37 -9.27 9.23
CA ILE A 149 -6.16 -8.03 10.00
C ILE A 149 -7.43 -7.19 10.07
N LYS A 150 -8.16 -7.02 8.97
CA LYS A 150 -9.45 -6.31 8.96
C LYS A 150 -10.49 -6.94 9.89
N PRO A 151 -10.84 -8.23 9.76
CA PRO A 151 -11.85 -8.83 10.63
C PRO A 151 -11.38 -8.86 12.08
N LEU A 152 -10.09 -9.06 12.37
CA LEU A 152 -9.61 -8.98 13.74
C LEU A 152 -9.75 -7.57 14.31
N GLY A 153 -9.43 -6.53 13.54
CA GLY A 153 -9.60 -5.14 13.93
C GLY A 153 -11.06 -4.76 14.17
N GLU A 154 -11.96 -5.15 13.26
CA GLU A 154 -13.39 -4.91 13.39
C GLU A 154 -13.98 -5.62 14.61
N ASN A 155 -13.64 -6.89 14.85
CA ASN A 155 -14.10 -7.63 16.03
C ASN A 155 -13.58 -7.00 17.34
N LEU A 156 -12.31 -6.59 17.40
CA LEU A 156 -11.75 -5.93 18.59
C LEU A 156 -12.41 -4.57 18.85
N ILE A 157 -12.70 -3.79 17.80
CA ILE A 157 -13.39 -2.51 17.91
C ILE A 157 -14.85 -2.73 18.31
N GLU A 158 -15.53 -3.73 17.75
CA GLU A 158 -16.89 -4.09 18.13
C GLU A 158 -16.96 -4.52 19.61
N ASP A 159 -16.03 -5.36 20.06
CA ASP A 159 -15.94 -5.80 21.46
C ASP A 159 -15.64 -4.65 22.41
N THR A 160 -14.74 -3.74 22.01
CA THR A 160 -14.44 -2.52 22.79
C THR A 160 -15.64 -1.60 22.87
N MET A 161 -16.38 -1.41 21.76
CA MET A 161 -17.61 -0.62 21.75
C MET A 161 -18.72 -1.26 22.58
N ARG A 162 -18.93 -2.57 22.46
CA ARG A 162 -19.90 -3.32 23.29
C ARG A 162 -19.56 -3.24 24.77
N GLN A 163 -18.29 -3.38 25.14
CA GLN A 163 -17.85 -3.20 26.52
C GLN A 163 -18.05 -1.76 27.01
N SER A 164 -17.73 -0.76 26.19
CA SER A 164 -17.95 0.64 26.55
C SER A 164 -19.44 0.92 26.79
N VAL A 165 -20.32 0.52 25.88
CA VAL A 165 -21.78 0.64 26.03
C VAL A 165 -22.30 -0.10 27.26
N THR A 166 -21.84 -1.33 27.50
CA THR A 166 -22.28 -2.13 28.66
C THR A 166 -21.81 -1.50 29.98
N ASN A 167 -20.59 -0.95 30.01
CA ASN A 167 -20.05 -0.27 31.17
C ASN A 167 -20.77 1.07 31.41
N SER A 168 -21.13 1.83 30.35
CA SER A 168 -21.94 3.04 30.46
C SER A 168 -23.35 2.74 30.98
N ILE A 169 -23.98 1.68 30.50
CA ILE A 169 -25.31 1.25 30.96
C ILE A 169 -25.26 0.79 32.41
N LYS A 170 -24.25 -0.01 32.81
CA LYS A 170 -24.06 -0.40 34.20
C LYS A 170 -23.80 0.83 35.09
N ALA A 171 -22.98 1.78 34.65
CA ALA A 171 -22.72 3.01 35.39
C ALA A 171 -24.00 3.84 35.57
N GLY A 172 -24.78 4.03 34.50
CA GLY A 172 -26.06 4.75 34.56
C GLY A 172 -27.12 4.04 35.42
N LEU A 173 -27.17 2.71 35.38
CA LEU A 173 -28.06 1.93 36.24
C LEU A 173 -27.64 2.01 37.71
N THR A 174 -26.34 2.03 37.99
CA THR A 174 -25.81 2.17 39.36
C THR A 174 -26.03 3.58 39.91
N GLU A 175 -25.94 4.62 39.07
CA GLU A 175 -26.33 5.99 39.42
C GLU A 175 -27.83 6.11 39.72
N GLN A 176 -28.70 5.54 38.87
CA GLN A 176 -30.14 5.54 39.13
C GLN A 176 -30.51 4.77 40.40
N MET A 177 -29.89 3.61 40.65
CA MET A 177 -30.12 2.86 41.88
C MET A 177 -29.60 3.61 43.12
N SER A 178 -28.49 4.32 43.01
CA SER A 178 -27.95 5.17 44.10
C SER A 178 -28.85 6.37 44.40
N GLN A 179 -29.39 7.04 43.37
CA GLN A 179 -30.36 8.11 43.53
C GLN A 179 -31.69 7.60 44.12
N HIS A 180 -32.16 6.44 43.66
CA HIS A 180 -33.42 5.86 44.13
C HIS A 180 -33.30 5.28 45.56
N ALA A 181 -32.11 4.87 45.99
CA ALA A 181 -31.83 4.48 47.37
C ALA A 181 -31.76 5.70 48.30
N ARG A 182 -31.14 6.81 47.88
CA ARG A 182 -31.12 8.06 48.65
C ARG A 182 -32.51 8.67 48.87
N LEU A 183 -33.42 8.52 47.89
CA LEU A 183 -34.80 9.01 48.00
C LEU A 183 -35.69 8.19 48.96
N LYS A 184 -35.34 6.94 49.30
CA LYS A 184 -36.10 6.08 50.23
C LYS A 184 -35.65 6.17 51.69
N THR A 185 -34.59 6.92 51.99
CA THR A 185 -33.98 6.98 53.33
C THR A 185 -34.27 8.30 54.08
N ASN A 186 -35.10 9.19 53.51
CA ASN A 186 -35.71 10.35 54.17
C ASN A 186 -37.22 10.14 54.26
#